data_AF-A0A6H2NGF7-F1
#
_entry.id   AF-A0A6H2NGF7-F1
#
_cell.length_a   1.000
_cell.length_b   1.000
_cell.length_c   1.000
_cell.angle_alpha   90.00
_cell.angle_beta   90.00
_cell.angle_gamma   90.00
#
_symmetry.space_group_name_H-M   'P 1'
#
loop_
_entity.id
_entity.type
_entity.pdbx_description
1 polymer ?
#
loop_
_entity_poly.entity_id
_entity_poly.type
_entity_poly.pdbx_seq_one_letter_code
_entity_poly.pdbx_strand_id
1 'polypeptide(L)'
;MIISRLTDSSPGGINPTSSPLAKPDDLSRFQGMIDRATATGRLTRQDEELIWAALVNGRQPAPEKCALFRQMQERVWQAELHLDR
;
A
#
# COMPACT_ATOMS: atom_id res chain seq x y z
N MET A 1 48.95 4.97 17.87
CA MET A 1 49.56 3.83 17.15
C MET A 1 48.66 2.62 17.44
N ILE A 2 47.68 2.33 16.58
CA ILE A 2 47.67 1.27 15.53
C ILE A 2 47.82 -0.14 16.15
N ILE A 3 47.05 -1.22 15.90
CA ILE A 3 45.81 -1.65 15.20
C ILE A 3 45.59 -3.10 15.74
N SER A 4 44.35 -3.61 15.86
CA SER A 4 43.91 -4.99 15.49
C SER A 4 42.54 -5.32 16.10
N ARG A 5 41.60 -6.08 15.49
CA ARG A 5 41.10 -6.33 14.12
C ARG A 5 40.07 -7.47 14.29
N LEU A 6 38.93 -7.41 13.56
CA LEU A 6 38.04 -8.53 13.13
C LEU A 6 37.19 -9.18 14.25
N THR A 7 35.92 -9.57 14.13
CA THR A 7 34.83 -9.67 13.12
C THR A 7 33.56 -9.98 13.97
N ASP A 8 32.34 -9.57 13.63
CA ASP A 8 31.49 -10.27 12.67
C ASP A 8 30.14 -9.54 12.54
N SER A 9 29.71 -9.36 11.28
CA SER A 9 28.36 -9.51 10.68
C SER A 9 27.12 -9.27 11.57
N SER A 10 26.09 -8.51 11.23
CA SER A 10 25.59 -7.90 9.99
C SER A 10 24.52 -6.88 10.43
N PRO A 11 24.49 -5.63 9.93
CA PRO A 11 23.25 -4.88 9.97
C PRO A 11 22.34 -5.54 8.92
N GLY A 12 21.25 -6.15 9.37
CA GLY A 12 20.16 -6.58 8.49
C GLY A 12 19.57 -5.35 7.81
N GLY A 13 20.25 -4.88 6.76
CA GLY A 13 19.76 -3.89 5.84
C GLY A 13 18.51 -4.48 5.21
N ILE A 14 17.35 -3.93 5.57
CA ILE A 14 16.17 -4.00 4.72
C ILE A 14 16.55 -3.30 3.42
N ASN A 15 17.12 -4.07 2.50
CA ASN A 15 17.24 -3.68 1.11
C ASN A 15 15.79 -3.52 0.65
N PRO A 16 15.28 -2.33 0.28
CA PRO A 16 14.05 -2.25 -0.47
C PRO A 16 14.40 -2.73 -1.87
N THR A 17 14.53 -4.05 -2.02
CA THR A 17 14.70 -4.71 -3.30
C THR A 17 13.44 -4.39 -4.08
N SER A 18 13.58 -3.36 -4.93
CA SER A 18 12.84 -3.10 -6.15
C SER A 18 11.71 -4.10 -6.35
N SER A 19 10.54 -3.76 -5.81
CA SER A 19 9.33 -4.49 -6.15
C SER A 19 9.12 -4.38 -7.65
N PRO A 20 8.71 -5.47 -8.31
CA PRO A 20 8.50 -5.44 -9.75
C PRO A 20 7.46 -4.35 -9.98
N LEU A 21 7.86 -3.30 -10.72
CA LEU A 21 7.01 -2.15 -11.02
C LEU A 21 5.61 -2.69 -11.28
N ALA A 22 4.68 -2.45 -10.34
CA ALA A 22 3.28 -2.65 -10.63
C ALA A 22 3.07 -1.94 -11.97
N LYS A 23 2.59 -2.67 -12.98
CA LYS A 23 2.45 -2.10 -14.32
C LYS A 23 1.75 -0.74 -14.14
N PRO A 24 2.31 0.37 -14.66
CA PRO A 24 1.82 1.71 -14.33
C PRO A 24 0.32 1.85 -14.56
N ASP A 25 -0.23 1.10 -15.52
CA ASP A 25 -1.67 1.01 -15.78
C ASP A 25 -2.49 0.37 -14.64
N ASP A 26 -1.97 -0.62 -13.94
CA ASP A 26 -2.64 -1.33 -12.85
C ASP A 26 -2.64 -0.51 -11.55
N LEU A 27 -1.53 0.16 -11.24
CA LEU A 27 -1.46 1.06 -10.09
C LEU A 27 -2.34 2.30 -10.29
N SER A 28 -2.31 2.91 -11.48
CA SER A 28 -3.14 4.09 -11.78
C SER A 28 -4.64 3.75 -11.74
N ARG A 29 -5.03 2.55 -12.19
CA ARG A 29 -6.40 2.06 -12.06
C ARG A 29 -6.80 1.87 -10.60
N PHE A 30 -5.93 1.28 -9.78
CA PHE A 30 -6.19 1.08 -8.36
C PHE A 30 -6.35 2.42 -7.62
N GLN A 31 -5.48 3.39 -7.90
CA GLN A 31 -5.62 4.75 -7.40
C GLN A 31 -6.97 5.36 -7.81
N GLY A 32 -7.33 5.28 -9.08
CA GLY A 32 -8.60 5.82 -9.58
C GLY A 32 -9.83 5.18 -8.95
N MET A 33 -9.76 3.90 -8.56
CA MET A 33 -10.82 3.25 -7.79
C MET A 33 -10.95 3.84 -6.39
N ILE A 34 -9.83 4.03 -5.67
CA ILE A 34 -9.82 4.67 -4.35
C ILE A 34 -10.33 6.10 -4.45
N ASP A 35 -9.87 6.88 -5.43
CA ASP A 35 -10.30 8.26 -5.61
C ASP A 35 -11.81 8.33 -5.86
N ARG A 36 -12.34 7.48 -6.74
CA ARG A 36 -13.77 7.41 -7.02
C ARG A 36 -14.58 6.99 -5.77
N ALA A 37 -14.12 5.95 -5.08
CA ALA A 37 -14.76 5.44 -3.86
C ALA A 37 -14.73 6.45 -2.71
N THR A 38 -13.79 7.39 -2.71
CA THR A 38 -13.64 8.39 -1.65
C THR A 38 -14.09 9.79 -2.05
N ALA A 39 -14.45 10.02 -3.32
CA ALA A 39 -14.80 11.34 -3.85
C ALA A 39 -16.01 11.98 -3.14
N THR A 40 -16.95 11.16 -2.66
CA THR A 40 -18.16 11.60 -1.96
C THR A 40 -17.97 11.71 -0.44
N GLY A 41 -16.77 11.41 0.08
CA GLY A 41 -16.51 11.30 1.51
C GLY A 41 -17.18 10.08 2.18
N ARG A 42 -17.77 9.18 1.39
CA ARG A 42 -18.41 7.94 1.85
C ARG A 42 -17.85 6.74 1.12
N LEU A 43 -17.34 5.78 1.87
CA LEU A 43 -16.91 4.49 1.34
C LEU A 43 -18.06 3.49 1.50
N THR A 44 -18.63 3.06 0.38
CA THR A 44 -19.69 2.04 0.42
C THR A 44 -19.09 0.65 0.56
N ARG A 45 -19.90 -0.31 1.02
CA ARG A 45 -19.51 -1.73 1.05
C ARG A 45 -19.09 -2.26 -0.32
N GLN A 46 -19.77 -1.84 -1.39
CA GLN A 46 -19.44 -2.26 -2.74
C GLN A 46 -18.04 -1.75 -3.16
N ASP A 47 -17.70 -0.52 -2.79
CA ASP A 47 -16.39 0.05 -3.05
C ASP A 47 -15.29 -0.70 -2.29
N GLU A 48 -15.54 -1.03 -1.01
CA GLU A 48 -14.62 -1.83 -0.19
C GLU A 48 -14.34 -3.19 -0.83
N GLU A 49 -15.38 -3.91 -1.27
CA GLU A 49 -15.24 -5.20 -1.94
C GLU A 49 -14.43 -5.11 -3.24
N LEU A 50 -14.65 -4.05 -4.04
CA LEU A 50 -13.89 -3.81 -5.28
C LEU A 50 -12.42 -3.49 -5.00
N ILE A 51 -12.15 -2.62 -4.03
CA ILE A 51 -10.78 -2.24 -3.63
C ILE A 51 -10.06 -3.44 -3.06
N TRP A 52 -10.72 -4.23 -2.21
CA TRP A 52 -10.15 -5.47 -1.68
C TRP A 52 -9.81 -6.46 -2.79
N ALA A 53 -10.75 -6.72 -3.70
CA ALA A 53 -10.54 -7.62 -4.82
C ALA A 53 -9.36 -7.16 -5.70
N ALA A 54 -9.22 -5.87 -5.97
CA ALA A 54 -8.11 -5.35 -6.77
C ALA A 54 -6.77 -5.31 -6.03
N LEU A 55 -6.78 -5.23 -4.70
CA LEU A 55 -5.60 -5.32 -3.85
C LEU A 55 -5.05 -6.75 -3.85
N VAL A 56 -5.93 -7.75 -3.67
CA VAL A 56 -5.56 -9.17 -3.57
C VAL A 56 -5.48 -9.87 -4.94
N ASN A 57 -5.65 -9.14 -6.05
CA ASN A 57 -5.58 -9.71 -7.39
C ASN A 57 -4.14 -10.15 -7.73
N GLY A 58 -3.81 -11.40 -7.42
CA GLY A 58 -2.49 -12.00 -7.61
C GLY A 58 -2.07 -12.86 -6.42
N ARG A 59 -0.82 -13.37 -6.43
CA ARG A 59 -0.27 -14.09 -5.27
C ARG A 59 0.09 -13.17 -4.11
N GLN A 60 0.44 -11.92 -4.39
CA GLN A 60 0.89 -10.96 -3.39
C GLN A 60 0.54 -9.53 -3.81
N PRO A 61 -0.01 -8.70 -2.92
CA PRO A 61 -0.29 -7.30 -3.22
C PRO A 61 1.02 -6.51 -3.40
N ALA A 62 1.08 -5.68 -4.44
CA ALA A 62 2.21 -4.79 -4.67
C ALA A 62 2.34 -3.76 -3.53
N PRO A 63 3.56 -3.42 -3.07
CA PRO A 63 3.74 -2.49 -1.95
C PRO A 63 3.12 -1.11 -2.19
N GLU A 64 3.10 -0.64 -3.44
CA GLU A 64 2.49 0.63 -3.82
C GLU A 64 0.97 0.60 -3.60
N LYS A 65 0.29 -0.49 -3.98
CA LYS A 65 -1.14 -0.68 -3.71
C LYS A 65 -1.41 -0.76 -2.21
N CYS A 66 -0.56 -1.44 -1.45
CA CYS A 66 -0.65 -1.49 0.01
C CYS A 66 -0.50 -0.10 0.65
N ALA A 67 0.40 0.74 0.13
CA ALA A 67 0.59 2.10 0.62
C ALA A 67 -0.66 2.95 0.38
N LEU A 68 -1.26 2.87 -0.81
CA LEU A 68 -2.51 3.58 -1.13
C LEU A 68 -3.68 3.10 -0.28
N PHE A 69 -3.80 1.77 -0.12
CA PHE A 69 -4.82 1.20 0.74
C PHE A 69 -4.67 1.65 2.20
N ARG A 70 -3.44 1.71 2.72
CA ARG A 70 -3.17 2.24 4.06
C ARG A 70 -3.55 3.71 4.19
N GLN A 71 -3.26 4.55 3.19
CA GLN A 71 -3.67 5.96 3.19
C GLN A 71 -5.20 6.10 3.26
N MET A 72 -5.93 5.28 2.51
CA MET A 72 -7.40 5.25 2.58
C MET A 72 -7.87 4.87 3.99
N GLN A 73 -7.29 3.83 4.60
CA GLN A 73 -7.62 3.42 5.97
C GLN A 73 -7.35 4.53 7.00
N GLU A 74 -6.25 5.27 6.84
CA GLU A 74 -5.94 6.41 7.71
C GLU A 74 -7.01 7.50 7.58
N ARG A 75 -7.51 7.78 6.38
CA ARG A 75 -8.60 8.75 6.17
C ARG A 75 -9.90 8.31 6.85
N VAL A 76 -10.19 7.01 6.90
CA VAL A 76 -11.30 6.47 7.70
C VAL A 76 -11.03 6.69 9.19
N TRP A 77 -9.81 6.40 9.64
CA TRP A 77 -9.41 6.54 11.04
C TRP A 77 -9.52 8.00 11.53
N GLN A 78 -9.14 8.97 10.71
CA GLN A 78 -9.26 10.40 10.98
C GLN A 78 -10.69 10.95 10.79
N ALA A 79 -11.67 10.09 10.49
CA ALA A 79 -13.05 10.44 10.19
C ALA A 79 -13.23 11.40 8.99
N GLU A 80 -12.25 11.46 8.08
CA GLU A 80 -12.35 12.18 6.79
C GLU A 80 -13.17 11.38 5.76
N LEU A 81 -13.23 10.06 5.93
CA LEU A 81 -13.97 9.13 5.09
C LEU A 81 -14.92 8.30 5.96
N HIS A 82 -16.23 8.39 5.70
CA HIS A 82 -17.23 7.66 6.46
C HIS A 82 -17.56 6.32 5.81
N LEU A 83 -17.70 5.27 6.61
CA LEU A 83 -18.19 3.98 6.13
C LEU A 83 -19.71 4.03 5.99
N ASP A 84 -20.22 3.81 4.78
CA ASP A 84 -21.65 3.72 4.49
C ASP A 84 -22.09 2.27 4.76
N ARG A 85 -22.69 2.05 5.94
CA ARG A 85 -23.13 0.73 6.43
C ARG A 85 -24.54 0.38 5.99
#